data_AF-A0AAU2WB22-F1
#
_entry.id   AF-A0AAU2WB22-F1
#
_cell.length_a   1.000
_cell.length_b   1.000
_cell.length_c   1.000
_cell.angle_alpha   90.00
_cell.angle_beta   90.00
_cell.angle_gamma   90.00
#
_symmetry.space_group_name_H-M   'P 1'
#
loop_
_entity.id
_entity.type
_entity.pdbx_description
1 polymer ?
#
loop_
_entity_poly.entity_id
_entity_poly.type
_entity_poly.pdbx_seq_one_letter_code
_entity_poly.pdbx_strand_id
1 'polypeptide(L)'
;MASPNTSSQIRVPGTGKVLVAQYNPTTPVAGPADTSVAWPAGWTELGYTSTDGVKLAKKDKIDQVDGWQSVSALRYIYSDRELTLKFQLLQFNKTTLPFFMGGGATATAPTPAGAGTYKYDLTTNPAADERALGFEFADSQNGTSVVYRLIVPRGQVTDTEEISMTRTGAMKLGITFTAFAQDDTTKPLATWLMKDGAYA
;
A
#
# COMPACT_ATOMS: atom_id res chain seq x y z
N MET A 1 6.89 31.05 15.78
CA MET A 1 8.29 30.93 15.33
C MET A 1 8.42 29.60 14.62
N ALA A 2 9.07 29.52 13.46
CA ALA A 2 9.33 28.23 12.82
C ALA A 2 10.24 27.41 13.74
N SER A 3 9.90 26.16 14.00
CA SER A 3 10.75 25.26 14.78
C SER A 3 12.11 25.14 14.10
N PRO A 4 13.23 25.22 14.84
CA PRO A 4 14.56 25.09 14.25
C PRO A 4 14.72 23.72 13.59
N ASN A 5 15.54 23.65 12.53
CA ASN A 5 15.89 22.37 11.90
C ASN A 5 16.60 21.49 12.93
N THR A 6 16.02 20.32 13.24
CA THR A 6 16.56 19.41 14.25
C THR A 6 16.78 18.02 13.65
N SER A 7 17.89 17.38 14.01
CA SER A 7 18.19 16.00 13.57
C SER A 7 17.12 15.00 13.99
N SER A 8 16.39 15.31 15.07
CA SER A 8 15.23 14.54 15.56
C SER A 8 14.03 14.58 14.63
N GLN A 9 14.05 15.31 13.51
CA GLN A 9 13.02 15.29 12.46
C GLN A 9 13.38 14.39 11.27
N ILE A 10 14.59 13.83 11.24
CA ILE A 10 15.01 12.87 10.21
C ILE A 10 14.48 11.49 10.60
N ARG A 11 13.65 10.90 9.73
CA ARG A 11 13.00 9.61 9.99
C ARG A 11 13.71 8.48 9.28
N VAL A 12 13.99 7.41 10.02
CA VAL A 12 14.50 6.15 9.46
C VAL A 12 13.48 5.04 9.74
N PRO A 13 12.82 4.49 8.71
CA PRO A 13 11.88 3.40 8.92
C PRO A 13 12.65 2.15 9.35
N GLY A 14 12.62 1.84 10.65
CA GLY A 14 13.30 0.69 11.23
C GLY A 14 12.49 -0.59 10.99
N THR A 15 11.60 -0.92 11.92
CA THR A 15 10.68 -2.06 11.78
C THR A 15 9.37 -1.57 11.19
N GLY A 16 8.85 -2.28 10.18
CA GLY A 16 7.58 -1.95 9.57
C GLY A 16 6.79 -3.18 9.14
N LYS A 17 5.53 -2.94 8.80
CA LYS A 17 4.59 -3.96 8.32
C LYS A 17 3.70 -3.39 7.23
N VAL A 18 3.31 -4.28 6.31
CA VAL A 18 2.31 -4.01 5.28
C VAL A 18 1.11 -4.88 5.57
N LEU A 19 -0.07 -4.28 5.63
CA LEU A 19 -1.34 -4.95 5.90
C LEU A 19 -2.33 -4.68 4.77
N VAL A 20 -3.22 -5.63 4.54
CA VAL A 20 -4.34 -5.48 3.61
C VAL A 20 -5.65 -5.81 4.30
N ALA A 21 -6.73 -5.15 3.87
CA ALA A 21 -8.09 -5.52 4.22
C ALA A 21 -8.95 -5.58 2.95
N GLN A 22 -10.03 -6.36 3.01
CA GLN A 22 -11.03 -6.36 1.94
C GLN A 22 -11.64 -4.96 1.83
N TYR A 23 -11.76 -4.42 0.62
CA TYR A 23 -12.57 -3.22 0.41
C TYR A 23 -14.04 -3.61 0.36
N ASN A 24 -14.88 -2.86 1.06
CA ASN A 24 -16.33 -2.97 0.95
C ASN A 24 -16.91 -1.54 0.92
N PRO A 25 -17.62 -1.15 -0.16
CA PRO A 25 -18.15 0.20 -0.29
C PRO A 25 -19.25 0.52 0.73
N THR A 26 -19.98 -0.48 1.22
CA THR A 26 -21.06 -0.28 2.22
C THR A 26 -20.55 -0.35 3.65
N THR A 27 -19.49 -1.12 3.90
CA THR A 27 -18.87 -1.29 5.22
C THR A 27 -17.34 -1.20 5.13
N PRO A 28 -16.77 0.00 4.87
CA PRO A 28 -15.33 0.14 4.77
C PRO A 28 -14.65 -0.32 6.06
N VAL A 29 -13.59 -1.12 5.93
CA VAL A 29 -12.81 -1.55 7.09
C VAL A 29 -12.13 -0.32 7.69
N ALA A 30 -12.44 -0.03 8.96
CA ALA A 30 -11.85 1.09 9.66
C ALA A 30 -10.34 0.86 9.87
N GLY A 31 -9.56 1.92 9.68
CA GLY A 31 -8.17 1.96 10.16
C GLY A 31 -8.11 2.20 11.66
N PRO A 32 -6.92 2.08 12.28
CA PRO A 32 -6.69 2.51 13.66
C PRO A 32 -7.06 3.99 13.88
N ALA A 33 -7.51 4.32 15.10
CA ALA A 33 -7.83 5.71 15.45
C ALA A 33 -6.58 6.60 15.64
N ASP A 34 -5.50 6.01 16.16
CA ASP A 34 -4.21 6.67 16.34
C ASP A 34 -3.07 5.64 16.22
N THR A 35 -1.83 6.03 16.51
CA THR A 35 -0.64 5.17 16.37
C THR A 35 -0.40 4.20 17.53
N SER A 36 -1.12 4.36 18.65
CA SER A 36 -1.06 3.50 19.83
C SER A 36 -2.10 2.37 19.84
N VAL A 37 -3.21 2.57 19.13
CA VAL A 37 -4.25 1.54 18.96
C VAL A 37 -3.76 0.44 18.01
N ALA A 38 -4.08 -0.83 18.27
CA ALA A 38 -3.74 -1.92 17.34
C ALA A 38 -4.53 -1.81 16.02
N TRP A 39 -4.08 -2.53 14.98
CA TRP A 39 -4.87 -2.64 13.75
C TRP A 39 -6.18 -3.37 14.02
N PRO A 40 -7.34 -2.82 13.62
CA PRO A 40 -8.64 -3.45 13.85
C PRO A 40 -8.76 -4.82 13.17
N ALA A 41 -9.75 -5.60 13.60
CA ALA A 41 -10.11 -6.85 12.94
C ALA A 41 -10.43 -6.60 11.44
N GLY A 42 -9.99 -7.52 10.57
CA GLY A 42 -10.14 -7.41 9.11
C GLY A 42 -8.86 -7.03 8.38
N TRP A 43 -7.87 -6.46 9.08
CA TRP A 43 -6.53 -6.25 8.55
C TRP A 43 -5.68 -7.51 8.68
N THR A 44 -5.03 -7.90 7.58
CA THR A 44 -4.12 -9.05 7.51
C THR A 44 -2.74 -8.58 7.10
N GLU A 45 -1.73 -8.92 7.90
CA GLU A 45 -0.34 -8.62 7.58
C GLU A 45 0.15 -9.49 6.41
N LEU A 46 0.79 -8.86 5.41
CA LEU A 46 1.38 -9.54 4.25
C LEU A 46 2.76 -10.13 4.54
N GLY A 47 3.37 -9.70 5.65
CA GLY A 47 4.63 -10.20 6.20
C GLY A 47 5.87 -9.41 5.77
N TYR A 48 6.99 -10.10 5.55
CA TYR A 48 8.29 -9.50 5.25
C TYR A 48 8.37 -8.95 3.83
N THR A 49 8.81 -7.70 3.74
CA THR A 49 9.21 -7.07 2.48
C THR A 49 10.71 -7.27 2.22
N SER A 50 11.14 -7.11 0.97
CA SER A 50 12.56 -7.08 0.64
C SER A 50 13.28 -5.90 1.31
N THR A 51 14.61 -5.93 1.29
CA THR A 51 15.47 -4.86 1.78
C THR A 51 15.34 -3.55 1.00
N ASP A 52 14.67 -3.57 -0.15
CA ASP A 52 14.39 -2.37 -0.96
C ASP A 52 13.28 -1.50 -0.33
N GLY A 53 12.59 -2.03 0.69
CA GLY A 53 11.57 -1.34 1.47
C GLY A 53 10.27 -1.09 0.71
N VAL A 54 9.50 -0.12 1.21
CA VAL A 54 8.24 0.33 0.62
C VAL A 54 8.46 1.72 0.02
N LYS A 55 8.11 1.89 -1.25
CA LYS A 55 8.26 3.13 -2.00
C LYS A 55 6.89 3.75 -2.20
N LEU A 56 6.68 4.94 -1.64
CA LEU A 56 5.49 5.75 -1.88
C LEU A 56 5.78 6.78 -2.99
N ALA A 57 4.95 6.82 -4.02
CA ALA A 57 5.02 7.86 -5.03
C ALA A 57 3.67 8.59 -5.14
N LYS A 58 3.73 9.92 -5.19
CA LYS A 58 2.60 10.79 -5.50
C LYS A 58 2.92 11.53 -6.79
N LYS A 59 2.06 11.40 -7.79
CA LYS A 59 2.19 12.08 -9.09
C LYS A 59 0.95 12.91 -9.35
N ASP A 60 1.14 14.21 -9.58
CA ASP A 60 0.08 15.09 -10.06
C ASP A 60 0.39 15.44 -11.51
N LYS A 61 -0.60 15.27 -12.39
CA LYS A 61 -0.53 15.73 -13.77
C LYS A 61 -1.14 17.13 -13.85
N ILE A 62 -0.40 18.04 -14.47
CA ILE A 62 -0.82 19.42 -14.67
C ILE A 62 -0.84 19.67 -16.17
N ASP A 63 -2.03 19.85 -16.72
CA ASP A 63 -2.23 20.17 -18.13
C ASP A 63 -2.19 21.69 -18.33
N GLN A 64 -1.49 22.10 -19.40
CA GLN A 64 -1.40 23.49 -19.82
C GLN A 64 -2.59 23.84 -20.73
N VAL A 65 -3.22 24.98 -20.47
CA VAL A 65 -4.20 25.60 -21.35
C VAL A 65 -3.47 26.73 -22.08
N ASP A 66 -3.14 26.47 -23.34
CA ASP A 66 -2.52 27.43 -24.23
C ASP A 66 -3.58 28.24 -24.96
N GLY A 67 -3.25 29.50 -25.30
CA GLY A 67 -4.09 30.34 -26.14
C GLY A 67 -3.30 30.79 -27.36
N TRP A 68 -3.97 30.87 -28.51
CA TRP A 68 -3.30 31.23 -29.76
C TRP A 68 -2.59 32.59 -29.71
N GLN A 69 -3.07 33.53 -28.88
CA GLN A 69 -2.46 34.85 -28.71
C GLN A 69 -1.19 34.86 -27.83
N SER A 70 -0.81 33.73 -27.23
CA SER A 70 0.30 33.65 -26.30
C SER A 70 1.15 32.42 -26.57
N VAL A 71 2.47 32.62 -26.57
CA VAL A 71 3.45 31.53 -26.71
C VAL A 71 3.62 30.77 -25.38
N SER A 72 3.20 31.35 -24.26
CA SER A 72 3.22 30.73 -22.94
C SER A 72 1.82 30.30 -22.49
N ALA A 73 1.75 29.22 -21.70
CA ALA A 73 0.51 28.70 -21.16
C ALA A 73 -0.25 29.78 -20.37
N LEU A 74 -1.54 29.93 -20.69
CA LEU A 74 -2.42 30.91 -20.05
C LEU A 74 -2.91 30.42 -18.68
N ARG A 75 -3.03 29.10 -18.50
CA ARG A 75 -3.46 28.49 -17.24
C ARG A 75 -2.93 27.06 -17.10
N TYR A 76 -2.73 26.63 -15.87
CA TYR A 76 -2.47 25.23 -15.50
C TYR A 76 -3.70 24.64 -14.83
N ILE A 77 -4.05 23.40 -15.18
CA ILE A 77 -5.18 22.64 -14.59
C ILE A 77 -4.66 21.28 -14.13
N TYR A 78 -4.94 20.92 -12.88
CA TYR A 78 -4.69 19.55 -12.41
C TYR A 78 -5.67 18.59 -13.09
N SER A 79 -5.15 17.63 -13.84
CA SER A 79 -5.97 16.64 -14.54
C SER A 79 -6.03 15.31 -13.81
N ASP A 80 -4.89 14.84 -13.30
CA ASP A 80 -4.80 13.55 -12.61
C ASP A 80 -4.01 13.66 -11.31
N ARG A 81 -4.39 12.84 -10.33
CA ARG A 81 -3.62 12.58 -9.12
C ARG A 81 -3.54 11.09 -8.89
N GLU A 82 -2.32 10.58 -8.85
CA GLU A 82 -2.00 9.18 -8.63
C GLU A 82 -1.16 9.03 -7.36
N LEU A 83 -1.51 8.05 -6.53
CA LEU A 83 -0.77 7.68 -5.33
C LEU A 83 -0.50 6.17 -5.38
N THR A 84 0.78 5.78 -5.40
CA THR A 84 1.18 4.38 -5.51
C THR A 84 2.12 3.97 -4.39
N LEU A 85 1.97 2.72 -3.94
CA LEU A 85 2.88 2.05 -3.04
C LEU A 85 3.50 0.85 -3.76
N LYS A 86 4.82 0.85 -3.89
CA LYS A 86 5.59 -0.24 -4.50
C LYS A 86 6.42 -0.96 -3.45
N PHE A 87 6.29 -2.28 -3.38
CA PHE A 87 7.02 -3.13 -2.45
C PHE A 87 7.15 -4.55 -2.99
N GLN A 88 8.08 -5.33 -2.43
CA GLN A 88 8.30 -6.72 -2.81
C GLN A 88 8.09 -7.63 -1.60
N LEU A 89 7.14 -8.56 -1.66
CA LEU A 89 6.90 -9.53 -0.58
C LEU A 89 7.80 -10.75 -0.74
N LEU A 90 8.23 -11.32 0.39
CA LEU A 90 9.06 -12.52 0.43
C LEU A 90 8.29 -13.80 0.76
N GLN A 91 7.14 -13.71 1.42
CA GLN A 91 6.34 -14.90 1.75
C GLN A 91 5.43 -15.33 0.59
N PHE A 92 5.32 -16.65 0.42
CA PHE A 92 4.30 -17.31 -0.38
C PHE A 92 3.33 -18.01 0.57
N ASN A 93 2.12 -17.49 0.67
CA ASN A 93 1.07 -18.05 1.52
C ASN A 93 -0.33 -17.81 0.92
N LYS A 94 -1.36 -18.28 1.63
CA LYS A 94 -2.78 -18.16 1.23
C LYS A 94 -3.27 -16.72 1.00
N THR A 95 -2.55 -15.72 1.49
CA THR A 95 -2.89 -14.30 1.36
C THR A 95 -2.02 -13.62 0.30
N THR A 96 -0.70 -13.81 0.35
CA THR A 96 0.24 -13.10 -0.52
C THR A 96 0.18 -13.56 -1.98
N LEU A 97 -0.04 -14.86 -2.22
CA LEU A 97 -0.13 -15.39 -3.58
C LEU A 97 -1.38 -14.87 -4.32
N PRO A 98 -2.61 -14.99 -3.77
CA PRO A 98 -3.78 -14.39 -4.42
C PRO A 98 -3.67 -12.88 -4.55
N PHE A 99 -3.13 -12.19 -3.55
CA PHE A 99 -2.97 -10.74 -3.62
C PHE A 99 -2.06 -10.31 -4.77
N PHE A 100 -0.94 -11.00 -4.99
CA PHE A 100 -0.07 -10.76 -6.15
C PHE A 100 -0.76 -11.12 -7.46
N MET A 101 -1.54 -12.21 -7.49
CA MET A 101 -2.20 -12.70 -8.70
C MET A 101 -3.50 -11.97 -9.05
N GLY A 102 -3.84 -10.88 -8.33
CA GLY A 102 -5.04 -10.09 -8.60
C GLY A 102 -6.34 -10.68 -8.05
N GLY A 103 -6.27 -11.42 -6.95
CA GLY A 103 -7.42 -11.95 -6.21
C GLY A 103 -7.57 -13.47 -6.25
N GLY A 104 -8.76 -13.94 -5.89
CA GLY A 104 -9.10 -15.37 -5.78
C GLY A 104 -8.73 -16.00 -4.42
N ALA A 105 -8.87 -17.32 -4.31
CA ALA A 105 -8.59 -18.07 -3.09
C ALA A 105 -7.74 -19.31 -3.39
N THR A 106 -6.69 -19.57 -2.59
CA THR A 106 -5.79 -20.74 -2.76
C THR A 106 -6.37 -22.07 -2.26
N ALA A 107 -7.67 -22.14 -1.99
CA ALA A 107 -8.26 -23.24 -1.22
C ALA A 107 -9.42 -23.90 -1.96
N THR A 108 -9.10 -24.94 -2.72
CA THR A 108 -9.98 -26.12 -2.78
C THR A 108 -9.32 -27.24 -1.95
N ALA A 109 -10.10 -27.83 -1.04
CA ALA A 109 -9.63 -28.95 -0.23
C ALA A 109 -9.31 -30.15 -1.13
N PRO A 110 -8.18 -30.84 -0.92
CA PRO A 110 -7.87 -32.02 -1.69
C PRO A 110 -8.88 -33.14 -1.39
N THR A 111 -9.04 -34.07 -2.34
CA THR A 111 -9.63 -35.37 -2.05
C THR A 111 -8.84 -36.05 -0.90
N PRO A 112 -9.40 -37.07 -0.21
CA PRO A 112 -8.68 -37.76 0.87
C PRO A 112 -7.27 -38.25 0.48
N ALA A 113 -7.01 -38.50 -0.81
CA ALA A 113 -5.71 -38.90 -1.35
C ALA A 113 -4.69 -37.74 -1.52
N GLY A 114 -5.13 -36.48 -1.52
CA GLY A 114 -4.28 -35.31 -1.75
C GLY A 114 -4.00 -34.46 -0.51
N ALA A 115 -4.25 -34.99 0.70
CA ALA A 115 -4.04 -34.27 1.96
C ALA A 115 -2.66 -33.57 1.99
N GLY A 116 -2.65 -32.27 2.32
CA GLY A 116 -1.44 -31.43 2.28
C GLY A 116 -1.14 -30.76 0.94
N THR A 117 -1.96 -30.98 -0.10
CA THR A 117 -1.85 -30.30 -1.39
C THR A 117 -2.81 -29.12 -1.45
N TYR A 118 -2.34 -27.98 -1.97
CA TYR A 118 -3.13 -26.76 -2.16
C TYR A 118 -3.08 -26.32 -3.62
N LYS A 119 -4.19 -25.77 -4.12
CA LYS A 119 -4.33 -25.34 -5.51
C LYS A 119 -4.82 -23.89 -5.56
N TYR A 120 -4.17 -23.10 -6.38
CA TYR A 120 -4.64 -21.78 -6.79
C TYR A 120 -4.90 -21.82 -8.30
N ASP A 121 -6.12 -21.55 -8.70
CA ASP A 121 -6.50 -21.42 -10.12
C ASP A 121 -6.60 -19.93 -10.45
N LEU A 122 -5.74 -19.47 -11.37
CA LEU A 122 -5.85 -18.13 -11.92
C LEU A 122 -7.06 -18.09 -12.85
N THR A 123 -7.97 -17.15 -12.61
CA THR A 123 -9.19 -17.03 -13.42
C THR A 123 -8.87 -16.49 -14.80
N THR A 124 -9.57 -16.98 -15.83
CA THR A 124 -9.42 -16.48 -17.20
C THR A 124 -9.93 -15.06 -17.36
N ASN A 125 -10.90 -14.65 -16.54
CA ASN A 125 -11.41 -13.30 -16.50
C ASN A 125 -10.83 -12.58 -15.27
N PRO A 126 -10.03 -11.51 -15.45
CA PRO A 126 -9.57 -10.71 -14.34
C PRO A 126 -10.75 -9.98 -13.69
N ALA A 127 -10.77 -9.98 -12.35
CA ALA A 127 -11.70 -9.18 -11.57
C ALA A 127 -10.92 -8.10 -10.81
N ALA A 128 -11.54 -6.94 -10.59
CA ALA A 128 -10.94 -5.89 -9.78
C ALA A 128 -10.83 -6.36 -8.32
N ASP A 129 -9.62 -6.57 -7.84
CA ASP A 129 -9.36 -6.94 -6.45
C ASP A 129 -9.14 -5.69 -5.60
N GLU A 130 -10.23 -4.97 -5.34
CA GLU A 130 -10.16 -3.77 -4.51
C GLU A 130 -9.89 -4.14 -3.04
N ARG A 131 -8.94 -3.42 -2.45
CA ARG A 131 -8.45 -3.60 -1.09
C ARG A 131 -8.21 -2.26 -0.41
N ALA A 132 -8.17 -2.27 0.91
CA ALA A 132 -7.50 -1.24 1.68
C ALA A 132 -6.06 -1.70 1.97
N LEU A 133 -5.10 -0.77 1.95
CA LEU A 133 -3.69 -1.01 2.23
C LEU A 133 -3.25 -0.20 3.45
N GLY A 134 -2.54 -0.85 4.35
CA GLY A 134 -1.97 -0.27 5.55
C GLY A 134 -0.47 -0.42 5.52
N PHE A 135 0.25 0.66 5.76
CA PHE A 135 1.69 0.63 5.95
C PHE A 135 2.00 1.24 7.31
N GLU A 136 2.81 0.56 8.11
CA GLU A 136 3.26 1.07 9.40
C GLU A 136 4.77 0.92 9.48
N PHE A 137 5.43 1.92 10.07
CA PHE A 137 6.81 1.78 10.54
C PHE A 137 7.00 2.47 11.88
N ALA A 138 7.96 1.97 12.64
CA ALA A 138 8.48 2.60 13.84
C ALA A 138 9.92 3.05 13.60
N ASP A 139 10.21 4.28 13.99
CA ASP A 139 11.57 4.83 14.08
C ASP A 139 11.91 4.98 15.56
N SER A 140 13.01 4.37 15.99
CA SER A 140 13.45 4.41 17.38
C SER A 140 14.84 5.01 17.46
N GLN A 141 14.91 6.23 18.00
CA GLN A 141 16.14 6.98 18.19
C GLN A 141 16.27 7.36 19.67
N ASN A 142 17.43 7.07 20.27
CA ASN A 142 17.76 7.45 21.65
C ASN A 142 16.68 7.05 22.70
N GLY A 143 16.07 5.88 22.54
CA GLY A 143 15.05 5.36 23.46
C GLY A 143 13.64 5.96 23.29
N THR A 144 13.45 6.86 22.33
CA THR A 144 12.12 7.38 21.95
C THR A 144 11.69 6.73 20.64
N SER A 145 10.48 6.17 20.62
CA SER A 145 9.91 5.51 19.44
C SER A 145 8.78 6.35 18.88
N VAL A 146 8.86 6.67 17.58
CA VAL A 146 7.81 7.35 16.84
C VAL A 146 7.22 6.35 15.83
N VAL A 147 5.90 6.23 15.82
CA VAL A 147 5.18 5.34 14.91
C VAL A 147 4.47 6.18 13.86
N TYR A 148 4.60 5.75 12.61
CA TYR A 148 3.90 6.30 11.46
C TYR A 148 3.03 5.21 10.84
N ARG A 149 1.84 5.62 10.42
CA ARG A 149 0.92 4.78 9.64
C ARG A 149 0.43 5.54 8.44
N LEU A 150 0.41 4.85 7.30
CA LEU A 150 -0.26 5.28 6.09
C LEU A 150 -1.40 4.30 5.81
N ILE A 151 -2.61 4.82 5.66
CA ILE A 151 -3.80 4.04 5.38
C ILE A 151 -4.35 4.51 4.04
N VAL A 152 -4.41 3.60 3.08
CA VAL A 152 -5.09 3.76 1.79
C VAL A 152 -6.41 3.00 1.88
N PRO A 153 -7.56 3.70 1.94
CA PRO A 153 -8.85 3.08 2.18
C PRO A 153 -9.38 2.26 0.99
N ARG A 154 -8.94 2.59 -0.23
CA ARG A 154 -9.33 1.91 -1.47
C ARG A 154 -8.18 1.94 -2.47
N GLY A 155 -7.92 0.81 -3.10
CA GLY A 155 -6.99 0.69 -4.21
C GLY A 155 -6.92 -0.75 -4.69
N GLN A 156 -6.06 -1.02 -5.64
CA GLN A 156 -5.80 -2.40 -6.10
C GLN A 156 -4.36 -2.55 -6.56
N VAL A 157 -3.93 -3.80 -6.75
CA VAL A 157 -2.70 -4.10 -7.47
C VAL A 157 -2.91 -3.77 -8.94
N THR A 158 -2.13 -2.82 -9.47
CA THR A 158 -2.23 -2.38 -10.87
C THR A 158 -1.08 -2.87 -11.73
N ASP A 159 0.03 -3.25 -11.11
CA ASP A 159 1.20 -3.78 -11.80
C ASP A 159 1.96 -4.74 -10.88
N THR A 160 2.59 -5.74 -11.49
CA THR A 160 3.35 -6.80 -10.82
C THR A 160 4.65 -7.06 -11.55
N GLU A 161 5.72 -7.26 -10.80
CA GLU A 161 7.03 -7.59 -11.37
C GLU A 161 7.13 -9.09 -11.71
N GLU A 162 8.09 -9.45 -12.57
CA GLU A 162 8.44 -10.84 -12.83
C GLU A 162 8.91 -11.56 -11.55
N ILE A 163 8.42 -12.79 -11.34
CA ILE A 163 8.94 -13.68 -10.30
C ILE A 163 10.18 -14.39 -10.82
N SER A 164 11.36 -13.97 -10.36
CA SER A 164 12.61 -14.66 -10.68
C SER A 164 12.79 -15.93 -9.83
N MET A 165 13.08 -17.05 -10.50
CA MET A 165 13.35 -18.35 -9.86
C MET A 165 14.79 -18.76 -10.15
N THR A 166 15.68 -18.52 -9.19
CA THR A 166 17.12 -18.81 -9.33
C THR A 166 17.58 -19.67 -8.16
N ARG A 167 18.74 -20.33 -8.30
CA ARG A 167 19.31 -21.15 -7.21
C ARG A 167 19.85 -20.32 -6.04
N THR A 168 20.06 -19.03 -6.24
CA THR A 168 20.80 -18.16 -5.32
C THR A 168 19.97 -17.02 -4.73
N GLY A 169 18.78 -16.74 -5.29
CA GLY A 169 17.89 -15.68 -4.84
C GLY A 169 16.57 -16.20 -4.28
N ALA A 170 16.04 -15.52 -3.27
CA ALA A 170 14.67 -15.73 -2.84
C ALA A 170 13.70 -15.23 -3.91
N MET A 171 12.60 -15.96 -4.11
CA MET A 171 11.49 -15.48 -4.94
C MET A 171 10.87 -14.25 -4.30
N LYS A 172 10.53 -13.25 -5.12
CA LYS A 172 9.94 -11.99 -4.68
C LYS A 172 8.63 -11.77 -5.43
N LEU A 173 7.62 -11.30 -4.70
CA LEU A 173 6.34 -10.85 -5.28
C LEU A 173 6.35 -9.32 -5.32
N GLY A 174 6.84 -8.77 -6.43
CA GLY A 174 6.88 -7.32 -6.64
C GLY A 174 5.52 -6.76 -7.01
N ILE A 175 5.01 -5.82 -6.22
CA ILE A 175 3.65 -5.29 -6.33
C ILE A 175 3.72 -3.77 -6.43
N THR A 176 2.95 -3.21 -7.36
CA THR A 176 2.56 -1.80 -7.38
C THR A 176 1.08 -1.71 -7.04
N PHE A 177 0.78 -1.13 -5.88
CA PHE A 177 -0.58 -0.87 -5.42
C PHE A 177 -0.94 0.58 -5.67
N THR A 178 -2.07 0.84 -6.33
CA THR A 178 -2.53 2.18 -6.68
C THR A 178 -3.79 2.52 -5.90
N ALA A 179 -3.78 3.69 -5.24
CA ALA A 179 -4.92 4.20 -4.49
C ALA A 179 -6.00 4.74 -5.44
N PHE A 180 -7.26 4.44 -5.11
CA PHE A 180 -8.42 4.93 -5.84
C PHE A 180 -9.25 5.88 -5.00
N ALA A 181 -9.92 6.81 -5.67
CA ALA A 181 -10.90 7.67 -5.03
C ALA A 181 -12.02 6.81 -4.42
N GLN A 182 -12.47 7.19 -3.24
CA GLN A 182 -13.69 6.64 -2.67
C GLN A 182 -14.89 7.29 -3.35
N ASP A 183 -16.03 6.60 -3.36
CA ASP A 183 -17.24 7.11 -4.00
C ASP A 183 -17.72 8.45 -3.36
N ASP A 184 -17.43 8.62 -2.07
CA ASP A 184 -17.53 9.90 -1.37
C ASP A 184 -16.23 10.70 -1.51
N THR A 185 -16.27 11.72 -2.38
CA THR A 185 -15.12 12.57 -2.72
C THR A 185 -14.67 13.51 -1.59
N THR A 186 -15.43 13.60 -0.49
CA THR A 186 -15.00 14.33 0.71
C THR A 186 -14.01 13.54 1.55
N LYS A 187 -13.91 12.22 1.30
CA LYS A 187 -12.99 11.34 2.03
C LYS A 187 -11.57 11.41 1.45
N PRO A 188 -10.55 11.27 2.30
CA PRO A 188 -9.16 11.35 1.87
C PRO A 188 -8.76 10.15 1.00
N LEU A 189 -7.93 10.40 -0.02
CA LEU A 189 -7.31 9.34 -0.85
C LEU A 189 -6.39 8.43 -0.03
N ALA A 190 -5.71 9.00 0.97
CA ALA A 190 -4.94 8.27 1.96
C ALA A 190 -4.79 9.12 3.24
N THR A 191 -4.61 8.45 4.38
CA THR A 191 -4.48 9.10 5.69
C THR A 191 -3.14 8.74 6.32
N TRP A 192 -2.41 9.77 6.76
CA TRP A 192 -1.23 9.60 7.61
C TRP A 192 -1.63 9.77 9.08
N LEU A 193 -1.29 8.77 9.91
CA LEU A 193 -1.38 8.87 11.36
C LEU A 193 0.04 8.85 11.93
N MET A 194 0.35 9.84 12.74
CA MET A 194 1.65 10.02 13.36
C MET A 194 1.48 10.63 14.74
N LYS A 195 2.29 10.20 15.71
CA LYS A 195 2.37 10.81 17.03
C LYS A 195 3.76 11.37 17.20
N ASP A 196 3.96 12.56 16.64
CA ASP A 196 5.25 13.20 16.54
C ASP A 196 5.11 14.70 16.82
N GLY A 197 5.86 15.19 17.80
CA GLY A 197 5.85 16.60 18.22
C GLY A 197 6.31 17.56 17.13
N ALA A 198 6.95 17.07 16.06
CA ALA A 198 7.29 17.88 14.90
C ALA A 198 6.05 18.45 14.15
N TYR A 199 4.86 17.89 14.38
CA TYR A 199 3.60 18.31 13.75
C TYR A 199 2.66 19.08 14.70
N ALA A 200 3.14 19.45 15.89
CA ALA A 200 2.37 20.24 16.87
C ALA A 200 2.36 21.74 16.55
#